data_AF-B1X261-F1
#
_entry.id   AF-B1X261-F1
#
_cell.length_a   1.000
_cell.length_b   1.000
_cell.length_c   1.000
_cell.angle_alpha   90.00
_cell.angle_beta   90.00
_cell.angle_gamma   90.00
#
_symmetry.space_group_name_H-M   'P 1'
#
loop_
_entity.id
_entity.type
_entity.pdbx_description
1 polymer ?
#
loop_
_entity_poly.entity_id
_entity_poly.type
_entity_poly.pdbx_seq_one_letter_code
_entity_poly.pdbx_strand_id
1 'polypeptide(L)'
;MPTISLENFIIISLADTARRAGFGDMPATTDYEKKKISLQERIILKRLLDMVKDRNPSKNVEINELYLSPQFTMLILDSVNQVEGYSNDVYPCQHLVECENRLTFRGNIQDIYDQVINHL
;
A
#
# COMPACT_ATOMS: atom_id res chain seq x y z
N MET A 1 10.83 0.87 -22.32
CA MET A 1 9.45 1.23 -21.93
C MET A 1 9.50 2.46 -21.02
N PRO A 2 8.41 3.20 -20.74
CA PRO A 2 8.49 4.29 -19.76
C PRO A 2 8.82 3.71 -18.37
N THR A 3 9.76 4.33 -17.68
CA THR A 3 10.18 3.95 -16.33
C THR A 3 9.83 5.04 -15.33
N ILE A 4 9.65 4.62 -14.07
CA ILE A 4 9.36 5.49 -12.94
C ILE A 4 10.23 5.08 -11.76
N SER A 5 10.60 6.01 -10.88
CA SER A 5 11.28 5.66 -9.64
C SER A 5 10.37 4.82 -8.73
N LEU A 6 10.95 3.89 -7.96
CA LEU A 6 10.23 3.10 -6.96
C LEU A 6 9.41 3.97 -6.00
N GLU A 7 9.94 5.12 -5.58
CA GLU A 7 9.22 6.09 -4.74
C GLU A 7 7.91 6.54 -5.40
N ASN A 8 8.00 7.04 -6.64
CA ASN A 8 6.85 7.53 -7.38
C ASN A 8 5.84 6.40 -7.67
N PHE A 9 6.33 5.18 -7.89
CA PHE A 9 5.45 4.01 -8.00
C PHE A 9 4.65 3.76 -6.72
N ILE A 10 5.29 3.74 -5.55
CA ILE A 10 4.62 3.54 -4.26
C ILE A 10 3.58 4.65 -4.02
N ILE A 11 3.88 5.89 -4.41
CA ILE A 11 2.92 7.01 -4.34
C ILE A 11 1.66 6.74 -5.19
N ILE A 12 1.82 6.19 -6.40
CA ILE A 12 0.69 5.82 -7.25
C ILE A 12 -0.11 4.67 -6.62
N SER A 13 0.55 3.64 -6.07
CA SER A 13 -0.13 2.52 -5.39
C SER A 13 -0.90 2.98 -4.15
N LEU A 14 -0.39 3.98 -3.42
CA LEU A 14 -1.15 4.63 -2.34
C LEU A 14 -2.43 5.26 -2.91
N ALA A 15 -2.36 6.06 -3.96
CA ALA A 15 -3.57 6.67 -4.54
C ALA A 15 -4.62 5.61 -4.96
N ASP A 16 -4.20 4.53 -5.61
CA ASP A 16 -5.11 3.45 -6.03
C ASP A 16 -5.77 2.73 -4.84
N THR A 17 -5.01 2.39 -3.81
CA THR A 17 -5.54 1.72 -2.61
C THR A 17 -6.53 2.60 -1.84
N ALA A 18 -6.33 3.93 -1.81
CA ALA A 18 -7.31 4.85 -1.21
C ALA A 18 -8.63 4.83 -1.97
N ARG A 19 -8.55 4.84 -3.31
CA ARG A 19 -9.72 4.76 -4.19
C ARG A 19 -10.45 3.43 -4.01
N ARG A 20 -9.74 2.30 -3.92
CA ARG A 20 -10.33 0.97 -3.64
C ARG A 20 -10.98 0.89 -2.26
N ALA A 21 -10.46 1.62 -1.28
CA ALA A 21 -11.06 1.76 0.04
C ALA A 21 -12.28 2.71 0.07
N GLY A 22 -12.66 3.30 -1.07
CA GLY A 22 -13.83 4.17 -1.19
C GLY A 22 -13.59 5.62 -0.77
N PHE A 23 -12.34 6.09 -0.77
CA PHE A 23 -11.99 7.50 -0.56
C PHE A 23 -11.72 8.21 -1.89
N GLY A 24 -12.12 9.48 -2.00
CA GLY A 24 -12.03 10.29 -3.23
C GLY A 24 -13.37 10.42 -3.97
N ASP A 25 -13.35 10.75 -5.26
CA ASP A 25 -14.56 11.01 -6.07
C ASP A 25 -15.33 9.75 -6.48
N MET A 26 -14.99 8.58 -5.93
CA MET A 26 -15.71 7.33 -6.18
C MET A 26 -16.81 7.10 -5.13
N PRO A 27 -17.92 6.45 -5.49
CA PRO A 27 -18.93 6.05 -4.51
C PRO A 27 -18.26 5.17 -3.43
N ALA A 28 -18.61 5.41 -2.16
CA ALA A 28 -18.09 4.64 -1.04
C ALA A 28 -18.26 3.14 -1.29
N THR A 29 -17.18 2.37 -1.18
CA THR A 29 -17.26 0.91 -1.24
C THR A 29 -18.17 0.43 -0.11
N THR A 30 -19.24 -0.29 -0.45
CA THR A 30 -20.15 -0.93 0.51
C THR A 30 -19.61 -2.26 1.03
N ASP A 31 -18.46 -2.70 0.51
CA ASP A 31 -17.83 -3.97 0.85
C ASP A 31 -16.78 -3.73 1.95
N TYR A 32 -17.13 -4.19 3.15
CA TYR A 32 -16.30 -4.11 4.37
C TYR A 32 -14.91 -4.73 4.16
N GLU A 33 -14.84 -5.93 3.59
CA GLU A 33 -13.56 -6.64 3.44
C GLU A 33 -12.67 -5.95 2.42
N LYS A 34 -13.23 -5.42 1.33
CA LYS A 34 -12.44 -4.63 0.36
C LYS A 34 -11.88 -3.35 0.97
N LYS A 35 -12.67 -2.63 1.79
CA LYS A 35 -12.20 -1.44 2.51
C LYS A 35 -11.07 -1.80 3.47
N LYS A 36 -11.26 -2.89 4.22
CA LYS A 36 -10.29 -3.41 5.19
C LYS A 36 -8.95 -3.74 4.55
N ILE A 37 -8.95 -4.60 3.53
CA ILE A 37 -7.74 -5.02 2.83
C ILE A 37 -7.03 -3.80 2.25
N SER A 38 -7.75 -2.92 1.55
CA SER A 38 -7.17 -1.74 0.92
C SER A 38 -6.53 -0.76 1.92
N LEU A 39 -7.15 -0.58 3.10
CA LEU A 39 -6.57 0.23 4.17
C LEU A 39 -5.33 -0.44 4.80
N GLN A 40 -5.31 -1.76 4.95
CA GLN A 40 -4.13 -2.49 5.44
C GLN A 40 -2.95 -2.40 4.45
N GLU A 41 -3.21 -2.57 3.15
CA GLU A 41 -2.20 -2.39 2.09
C GLU A 41 -1.54 -1.00 2.17
N ARG A 42 -2.34 0.06 2.40
CA ARG A 42 -1.83 1.43 2.53
C ARG A 42 -0.83 1.61 3.66
N ILE A 43 -1.05 0.96 4.80
CA ILE A 43 -0.13 1.06 5.93
C ILE A 43 1.23 0.49 5.56
N ILE A 44 1.27 -0.64 4.86
CA ILE A 44 2.52 -1.26 4.39
C ILE A 44 3.21 -0.34 3.38
N LEU A 45 2.46 0.15 2.38
CA LEU A 45 2.99 1.06 1.35
C LEU A 45 3.54 2.37 1.94
N LYS A 46 2.89 2.95 2.95
CA LYS A 46 3.42 4.14 3.65
C LYS A 46 4.76 3.86 4.32
N ARG A 47 4.89 2.72 4.99
CA ARG A 47 6.15 2.32 5.65
C ARG A 47 7.26 2.06 4.62
N LEU A 48 6.93 1.43 3.49
CA LEU A 48 7.87 1.27 2.37
C LEU A 48 8.28 2.63 1.80
N LEU A 49 7.34 3.55 1.63
CA LEU A 49 7.62 4.89 1.13
C LEU A 49 8.59 5.64 2.04
N ASP A 50 8.37 5.60 3.36
CA ASP A 50 9.27 6.23 4.34
C ASP A 50 10.70 5.66 4.22
N MET A 51 10.83 4.33 4.08
CA MET A 51 12.14 3.70 3.87
C MET A 51 12.83 4.11 2.57
N VAL A 52 12.07 4.23 1.48
CA VAL A 52 12.62 4.56 0.15
C VAL A 52 13.02 6.03 0.08
N LYS A 53 12.25 6.93 0.72
CA LYS A 53 12.58 8.36 0.79
C LYS A 53 13.93 8.64 1.44
N ASP A 54 14.29 7.82 2.43
CA ASP A 54 15.54 7.97 3.18
C ASP A 54 16.74 7.30 2.47
N ARG A 55 16.54 6.63 1.32
CA ARG A 55 17.59 5.87 0.62
C ARG A 55 17.83 6.38 -0.82
N ASN A 56 19.09 6.67 -1.13
CA ASN A 56 19.58 6.91 -2.49
C ASN A 56 20.36 5.66 -2.94
N PRO A 57 20.19 5.10 -4.17
CA PRO A 57 19.47 5.60 -5.33
C PRO A 57 18.09 4.96 -5.57
N SER A 58 17.23 5.69 -6.25
CA SER A 58 15.95 5.21 -6.76
C SER A 58 16.16 4.16 -7.86
N LYS A 59 15.84 2.90 -7.59
CA LYS A 59 15.70 1.90 -8.65
C LYS A 59 14.58 2.38 -9.59
N ASN A 60 14.89 2.46 -10.88
CA ASN A 60 13.90 2.74 -11.91
C ASN A 60 13.17 1.43 -12.22
N VAL A 61 11.85 1.52 -12.38
CA VAL A 61 11.00 0.38 -12.62
C VAL A 61 10.18 0.61 -13.88
N GLU A 62 10.03 -0.41 -14.72
CA GLU A 62 9.16 -0.32 -15.88
C GLU A 62 7.69 -0.28 -15.44
N ILE A 63 6.93 0.70 -15.94
CA ILE A 63 5.55 0.94 -15.50
C ILE A 63 4.64 -0.29 -15.76
N ASN A 64 4.89 -1.00 -16.87
CA ASN A 64 4.14 -2.20 -17.23
C ASN A 64 4.46 -3.41 -16.36
N GLU A 65 5.68 -3.49 -15.81
CA GLU A 65 6.10 -4.64 -15.02
C GLU A 65 5.39 -4.66 -13.67
N LEU A 66 5.14 -3.51 -13.04
CA LEU A 66 4.58 -3.42 -11.69
C LEU A 66 3.06 -3.31 -11.61
N TYR A 67 2.39 -2.55 -12.49
CA TYR A 67 0.92 -2.46 -12.50
C TYR A 67 0.27 -3.81 -12.86
N LEU A 68 1.05 -4.67 -13.53
CA LEU A 68 0.69 -6.04 -13.85
C LEU A 68 1.46 -7.06 -13.02
N SER A 69 2.44 -6.67 -12.18
CA SER A 69 3.22 -7.62 -11.36
C SER A 69 2.28 -8.26 -10.34
N PRO A 70 1.88 -9.53 -10.56
CA PRO A 70 1.13 -10.24 -9.55
C PRO A 70 2.00 -10.43 -8.31
N GLN A 71 3.34 -10.44 -8.47
CA GLN A 71 4.28 -10.62 -7.37
C GLN A 71 4.28 -9.44 -6.40
N PHE A 72 4.35 -8.19 -6.87
CA PHE A 72 4.29 -7.03 -5.98
C PHE A 72 2.94 -6.98 -5.24
N THR A 73 1.84 -7.15 -5.99
CA THR A 73 0.51 -7.15 -5.40
C THR A 73 0.34 -8.27 -4.38
N MET A 74 0.79 -9.50 -4.70
CA MET A 74 0.77 -10.63 -3.77
C MET A 74 1.65 -10.38 -2.54
N LEU A 75 2.86 -9.84 -2.69
CA LEU A 75 3.74 -9.56 -1.57
C LEU A 75 3.10 -8.58 -0.57
N ILE A 76 2.47 -7.52 -1.08
CA ILE A 76 1.75 -6.57 -0.23
C ILE A 76 0.53 -7.24 0.40
N LEU A 77 -0.24 -8.03 -0.36
CA LEU A 77 -1.41 -8.77 0.14
C LEU A 77 -1.03 -9.80 1.22
N ASP A 78 0.04 -10.57 1.07
CA ASP A 78 0.51 -11.54 2.06
C ASP A 78 0.94 -10.84 3.36
N SER A 79 1.37 -9.58 3.25
CA SER A 79 1.80 -8.76 4.37
C SER A 79 0.65 -8.09 5.13
N VAL A 80 -0.58 -8.03 4.59
CA VAL A 80 -1.72 -7.33 5.25
C VAL A 80 -2.11 -7.97 6.58
N ASN A 81 -1.86 -9.27 6.74
CA ASN A 81 -2.11 -10.00 7.99
C ASN A 81 -1.20 -9.54 9.14
N GLN A 82 -0.16 -8.77 8.85
CA GLN A 82 0.75 -8.16 9.83
C GLN A 82 0.28 -6.75 10.27
N VAL A 83 -0.89 -6.30 9.79
CA VAL A 83 -1.53 -5.03 10.16
C VAL A 83 -2.64 -5.28 11.18
N GLU A 84 -2.46 -4.73 12.37
CA GLU A 84 -3.39 -4.79 13.50
C GLU A 84 -4.24 -3.51 13.62
N GLY A 85 -5.28 -3.56 14.45
CA GLY A 85 -6.06 -2.36 14.85
C GLY A 85 -7.32 -2.10 14.01
N TYR A 86 -7.63 -2.95 13.03
CA TYR A 86 -8.84 -2.81 12.22
C TYR A 86 -10.07 -3.29 13.00
N SER A 87 -10.75 -2.36 13.67
CA SER A 87 -12.01 -2.60 14.38
C SER A 87 -13.22 -2.28 13.50
N ASN A 88 -14.42 -2.75 13.90
CA ASN A 88 -15.67 -2.39 13.24
C ASN A 88 -15.90 -0.88 13.18
N ASP A 89 -15.30 -0.11 14.09
CA ASP A 89 -15.39 1.36 14.13
C ASP A 89 -14.53 2.05 13.06
N VAL A 90 -13.58 1.32 12.45
CA VAL A 90 -12.83 1.79 11.27
C VAL A 90 -13.70 1.73 10.01
N TYR A 91 -14.71 0.87 9.96
CA TYR A 91 -15.60 0.77 8.81
C TYR A 91 -16.44 2.04 8.53
N PRO A 92 -17.14 2.64 9.51
CA PRO A 92 -17.87 3.89 9.30
C PRO A 92 -16.97 5.11 9.12
N CYS A 93 -15.65 4.97 9.30
CA CYS A 93 -14.70 6.06 9.16
C CYS A 93 -14.74 6.67 7.75
N GLN A 94 -14.97 7.99 7.67
CA GLN A 94 -15.08 8.75 6.43
C GLN A 94 -13.78 9.50 6.06
N HIS A 95 -12.87 9.66 7.02
CA HIS A 95 -11.61 10.38 6.83
C HIS A 95 -10.43 9.42 6.78
N LEU A 96 -9.84 9.27 5.58
CA LEU A 96 -8.77 8.31 5.30
C LEU A 96 -7.65 8.29 6.37
N VAL A 97 -7.13 9.48 6.71
CA VAL A 97 -6.03 9.62 7.68
C VAL A 97 -6.41 9.13 9.07
N GLU A 98 -7.64 9.39 9.52
CA GLU A 98 -8.13 8.91 10.81
C GLU A 98 -8.24 7.39 10.85
N CYS A 99 -8.71 6.80 9.74
CA CYS A 99 -8.82 5.35 9.62
C CYS A 99 -7.42 4.71 9.67
N GLU A 100 -6.45 5.30 8.98
CA GLU A 100 -5.08 4.81 8.91
C GLU A 100 -4.34 4.94 10.25
N ASN A 101 -4.57 6.00 11.02
CA ASN A 101 -3.94 6.21 12.33
C ASN A 101 -4.36 5.16 13.38
N ARG A 102 -5.46 4.43 13.14
CA ARG A 102 -5.91 3.32 13.99
C ARG A 102 -5.20 2.01 13.67
N LEU A 103 -4.49 1.93 12.55
CA LEU A 103 -3.84 0.73 12.08
C LEU A 103 -2.35 0.75 12.42
N THR A 104 -1.83 -0.41 12.80
CA THR A 104 -0.41 -0.57 13.15
C THR A 104 0.17 -1.75 12.40
N PHE A 105 1.29 -1.54 11.70
CA PHE A 105 2.05 -2.61 11.08
C PHE A 105 3.09 -3.15 12.07
N ARG A 106 3.08 -4.46 12.32
CA ARG A 106 3.99 -5.16 13.25
C ARG A 106 5.08 -5.97 12.56
N GLY A 107 5.11 -5.96 11.22
CA GLY A 107 6.05 -6.74 10.43
C GLY A 107 7.45 -6.14 10.30
N ASN A 108 8.35 -6.91 9.70
CA ASN A 108 9.67 -6.42 9.31
C ASN A 108 9.59 -5.74 7.93
N ILE A 109 9.54 -4.41 7.94
CA ILE A 109 9.44 -3.64 6.69
C ILE A 109 10.69 -3.75 5.82
N GLN A 110 11.86 -4.00 6.42
CA GLN A 110 13.11 -4.20 5.69
C GLN A 110 13.05 -5.46 4.83
N ASP A 111 12.51 -6.55 5.36
CA ASP A 111 12.37 -7.81 4.62
C ASP A 111 11.41 -7.66 3.43
N ILE A 112 10.35 -6.86 3.57
CA ILE A 112 9.44 -6.55 2.46
C ILE A 112 10.16 -5.72 1.40
N TYR A 113 10.90 -4.69 1.81
CA TYR A 113 11.68 -3.87 0.89
C TYR A 113 12.69 -4.70 0.10
N ASP A 114 13.43 -5.60 0.76
CA ASP A 114 14.43 -6.44 0.10
C ASP A 114 13.77 -7.40 -0.90
N GLN A 115 12.59 -7.96 -0.58
CA GLN A 115 11.80 -8.75 -1.52
C GLN A 115 11.33 -7.92 -2.73
N VAL A 116 10.83 -6.69 -2.51
CA VAL A 116 10.46 -5.78 -3.60
C VAL A 116 11.67 -5.55 -4.51
N ILE A 117 12.84 -5.22 -3.96
CA ILE A 117 14.04 -4.96 -4.78
C ILE A 117 14.51 -6.19 -5.55
N ASN A 118 14.40 -7.38 -4.98
CA ASN A 118 14.79 -8.65 -5.63
C ASN A 118 13.83 -9.08 -6.76
N HIS A 119 12.56 -8.69 -6.68
CA HIS A 119 11.54 -9.01 -7.69
C HIS A 119 11.40 -7.96 -8.81
N LEU A 120 12.04 -6.80 -8.63
CA LEU A 120 12.21 -5.74 -9.63
C LEU A 120 13.56 -5.84 -10.32
#